data_AF-A0A659UJT3-F1
#
_entry.id   AF-A0A659UJT3-F1
#
_cell.length_a   1.000
_cell.length_b   1.000
_cell.length_c   1.000
_cell.angle_alpha   90.00
_cell.angle_beta   90.00
_cell.angle_gamma   90.00
#
_symmetry.space_group_name_H-M   'P 1'
#
loop_
_entity.id
_entity.type
_entity.pdbx_description
1 polymer ?
#
loop_
_entity_poly.entity_id
_entity_poly.type
_entity_poly.pdbx_seq_one_letter_code
_entity_poly.pdbx_strand_id
1 'polypeptide(L)'
;MRAVHVSYATPNLSQAGKLLLKSARRFGLDSHLYTPHHPVLVDLAQRYPSIMAQPRGAGYWLWKPFITLDMMNRVPDGTPVLYSDAALTFIADPAP
;
A
#
# COMPACT_ATOMS: atom_id res chain seq x y z
N MET A 1 14.78 9.36 11.27
CA MET A 1 14.28 9.57 9.90
C MET A 1 12.80 9.22 9.89
N ARG A 2 11.90 10.07 9.39
CA ARG A 2 10.46 9.73 9.27
C ARG A 2 10.24 9.12 7.89
N ALA A 3 10.13 7.80 7.82
CA ALA A 3 9.71 7.10 6.60
C ALA A 3 8.19 6.89 6.63
N VAL A 4 7.57 6.92 5.45
CA VAL A 4 6.15 6.59 5.27
C VAL A 4 6.06 5.19 4.70
N HIS A 5 5.14 4.39 5.22
CA HIS A 5 4.89 3.03 4.76
C HIS A 5 3.50 2.91 4.14
N VAL A 6 3.42 2.23 3.01
CA VAL A 6 2.18 2.01 2.26
C VAL A 6 1.98 0.55 1.92
N SER A 7 0.72 0.12 1.96
CA SER A 7 0.29 -1.18 1.50
C SER A 7 -1.10 -1.10 0.88
N TYR A 8 -1.55 -2.17 0.22
CA TYR A 8 -2.88 -2.29 -0.32
C TYR A 8 -3.49 -3.64 0.05
N ALA A 9 -4.73 -3.62 0.52
CA ALA A 9 -5.49 -4.82 0.83
C ALA A 9 -6.89 -4.77 0.21
N THR A 10 -7.21 -5.83 -0.52
CA THR A 10 -8.59 -6.21 -0.83
C THR A 10 -9.33 -6.69 0.43
N PRO A 11 -10.67 -6.80 0.43
CA PRO A 11 -11.43 -7.17 1.63
C PRO A 11 -10.97 -8.48 2.30
N ASN A 12 -10.60 -9.49 1.51
CA ASN A 12 -10.07 -10.77 2.00
C ASN A 12 -8.69 -10.66 2.67
N LEU A 13 -7.92 -9.60 2.40
CA LEU A 13 -6.62 -9.32 3.04
C LEU A 13 -6.71 -8.21 4.09
N SER A 14 -7.92 -7.73 4.42
CA SER A 14 -8.10 -6.58 5.31
C SER A 14 -7.54 -6.81 6.71
N GLN A 15 -7.67 -8.02 7.27
CA GLN A 15 -7.10 -8.35 8.58
C GLN A 15 -5.56 -8.37 8.53
N ALA A 16 -4.98 -9.01 7.50
CA ALA A 16 -3.54 -9.05 7.29
C ALA A 16 -2.96 -7.63 7.12
N GLY A 17 -3.59 -6.79 6.29
CA GLY A 17 -3.21 -5.39 6.13
C GLY A 17 -3.26 -4.59 7.43
N LYS A 18 -4.27 -4.82 8.28
CA LYS A 18 -4.35 -4.20 9.62
C LYS A 18 -3.21 -4.65 10.54
N LEU A 19 -2.85 -5.94 10.52
CA LEU A 19 -1.73 -6.48 11.29
C LEU A 19 -0.39 -5.91 10.81
N LEU A 20 -0.19 -5.82 9.49
CA LEU A 20 0.97 -5.19 8.88
C LEU A 20 1.12 -3.73 9.37
N LEU A 21 0.06 -2.92 9.26
CA LEU A 21 0.06 -1.54 9.74
C LEU A 21 0.38 -1.44 11.23
N LYS A 22 -0.18 -2.33 12.05
CA LYS A 22 0.10 -2.39 13.49
C LYS A 22 1.58 -2.68 13.77
N SER A 23 2.16 -3.65 13.05
CA SER A 23 3.57 -4.00 13.19
C SER A 23 4.51 -2.88 12.73
N ALA A 24 4.20 -2.22 11.61
CA ALA A 24 4.98 -1.10 11.09
C ALA A 24 4.99 0.09 12.06
N ARG A 25 3.81 0.44 12.60
CA ARG A 25 3.65 1.54 13.58
C ARG A 25 4.42 1.31 14.88
N ARG A 26 4.67 0.04 15.26
CA ARG A 26 5.51 -0.28 16.43
C ARG A 26 6.95 0.21 16.27
N PHE A 27 7.42 0.33 15.03
CA PHE A 27 8.75 0.85 14.68
C PHE A 27 8.71 2.32 14.22
N GLY A 28 7.63 3.05 14.54
CA GLY A 28 7.55 4.50 14.30
C GLY A 28 7.25 4.92 12.86
N LEU A 29 6.87 3.98 11.98
CA LEU A 29 6.47 4.28 10.61
C LEU A 29 5.06 4.91 10.57
N ASP A 30 4.91 6.02 9.82
CA ASP A 30 3.59 6.51 9.43
C ASP A 30 3.03 5.59 8.33
N SER A 31 2.00 4.81 8.66
CA SER A 31 1.56 3.67 7.84
C SER A 31 0.13 3.81 7.32
N HIS A 32 -0.02 3.66 6.01
CA HIS A 32 -1.28 3.84 5.27
C HIS A 32 -1.66 2.57 4.51
N LEU A 33 -2.95 2.20 4.58
CA LEU A 33 -3.50 1.05 3.87
C LEU A 33 -4.49 1.52 2.81
N TYR A 34 -4.12 1.34 1.56
CA TYR A 34 -5.01 1.54 0.42
C TYR A 34 -6.04 0.40 0.35
N THR A 35 -7.23 0.73 -0.12
CA THR A 35 -8.32 -0.22 -0.32
C THR A 35 -8.93 -0.03 -1.72
N PRO A 36 -9.73 -0.98 -2.24
CA PRO A 36 -10.39 -0.82 -3.54
C PRO A 36 -11.26 0.44 -3.66
N HIS A 37 -11.70 1.01 -2.54
CA HIS A 37 -12.52 2.22 -2.51
C HIS A 37 -11.70 3.52 -2.52
N HIS A 38 -10.37 3.44 -2.44
CA HIS A 38 -9.53 4.63 -2.50
C HIS A 38 -9.61 5.26 -3.91
N PRO A 39 -9.65 6.60 -4.05
CA PRO A 39 -9.87 7.26 -5.34
C PRO A 39 -8.94 6.81 -6.47
N VAL A 40 -7.64 6.61 -6.18
CA VAL A 40 -6.66 6.09 -7.15
C VAL A 40 -7.06 4.71 -7.70
N LEU A 41 -7.63 3.84 -6.85
CA LEU A 41 -8.01 2.48 -7.24
C LEU A 41 -9.33 2.50 -8.03
N VAL A 42 -10.24 3.41 -7.68
CA VAL A 42 -11.49 3.64 -8.42
C VAL A 42 -11.18 4.15 -9.83
N ASP A 43 -10.28 5.13 -9.95
CA ASP A 43 -9.81 5.64 -11.25
C ASP A 43 -9.16 4.53 -12.10
N LEU A 44 -8.27 3.74 -11.50
CA LEU A 44 -7.65 2.60 -12.19
C LEU A 44 -8.68 1.58 -12.67
N ALA A 45 -9.69 1.27 -11.88
CA ALA A 45 -10.75 0.34 -12.25
C ALA A 45 -11.58 0.86 -13.44
N GLN A 46 -11.76 2.18 -13.56
CA GLN A 46 -12.43 2.80 -14.70
C GLN A 46 -11.52 2.85 -15.94
N ARG A 47 -10.23 3.14 -15.76
CA ARG A 47 -9.27 3.30 -16.86
C ARG A 47 -8.80 1.97 -17.46
N TYR A 48 -8.69 0.93 -16.62
CA TYR A 48 -8.20 -0.39 -17.00
C TYR A 48 -9.16 -1.50 -16.56
N PRO A 49 -10.43 -1.48 -16.99
CA PRO A 49 -11.48 -2.35 -16.44
C PRO A 49 -11.18 -3.84 -16.64
N SER A 50 -10.65 -4.22 -17.80
CA SER A 50 -10.32 -5.61 -18.12
C SER A 50 -9.17 -6.17 -17.28
N ILE A 51 -8.21 -5.32 -16.91
CA ILE A 51 -7.08 -5.68 -16.03
C ILE A 51 -7.56 -5.70 -14.59
N MET A 52 -8.17 -4.61 -14.11
CA MET A 52 -8.56 -4.45 -12.70
C MET A 52 -9.66 -5.42 -12.26
N ALA A 53 -10.44 -5.98 -13.18
CA ALA A 53 -11.39 -7.06 -12.89
C ALA A 53 -10.73 -8.44 -12.64
N GLN A 54 -9.43 -8.60 -12.91
CA GLN A 54 -8.76 -9.89 -12.79
C GLN A 54 -8.48 -10.25 -11.33
N PRO A 55 -8.89 -11.45 -10.86
CA PRO A 55 -8.73 -11.84 -9.46
C PRO A 55 -7.25 -11.99 -9.08
N ARG A 56 -6.41 -12.45 -10.02
CA ARG A 56 -4.99 -12.61 -9.78
C ARG A 56 -4.33 -11.26 -9.51
N GLY A 57 -3.76 -11.10 -8.32
CA GLY A 57 -3.09 -9.88 -7.92
C GLY A 57 -4.01 -8.66 -7.81
N ALA A 58 -5.34 -8.86 -7.74
CA ALA A 58 -6.34 -7.79 -7.77
C ALA A 58 -6.12 -6.80 -8.93
N GLY A 59 -5.99 -7.35 -10.13
CA GLY A 59 -5.63 -6.63 -11.34
C GLY A 59 -4.16 -6.73 -11.72
N TYR A 60 -3.58 -7.94 -11.62
CA TYR A 60 -2.19 -8.24 -11.96
C TYR A 60 -1.18 -7.28 -11.32
N TRP A 61 -1.48 -6.79 -10.12
CA TRP A 61 -0.67 -5.81 -9.39
C TRP A 61 -0.44 -4.47 -10.12
N LEU A 62 -1.25 -4.15 -11.14
CA LEU A 62 -1.18 -2.88 -11.86
C LEU A 62 -1.21 -1.68 -10.92
N TRP A 63 -1.96 -1.78 -9.81
CA TRP A 63 -2.10 -0.74 -8.79
C TRP A 63 -0.82 -0.41 -8.02
N LYS A 64 0.19 -1.30 -7.95
CA LYS A 64 1.41 -1.10 -7.14
C LYS A 64 2.14 0.22 -7.44
N PRO A 65 2.51 0.52 -8.69
CA PRO A 65 3.16 1.79 -9.01
C PRO A 65 2.28 3.00 -8.69
N PHE A 66 0.95 2.91 -8.84
CA PHE A 66 0.05 4.05 -8.65
C PHE A 66 -0.14 4.43 -7.20
N ILE A 67 -0.30 3.45 -6.28
CA ILE A 67 -0.41 3.78 -4.85
C ILE A 67 0.93 4.31 -4.29
N THR A 68 2.04 3.82 -4.84
CA THR A 68 3.38 4.28 -4.45
C THR A 68 3.59 5.71 -4.93
N LEU A 69 3.28 5.99 -6.20
CA LEU A 69 3.34 7.33 -6.78
C LEU A 69 2.39 8.31 -6.08
N ASP A 70 1.16 7.89 -5.77
CA ASP A 70 0.20 8.70 -5.03
C ASP A 70 0.74 9.11 -3.64
N MET A 71 1.43 8.21 -2.94
CA MET A 71 2.09 8.57 -1.69
C MET A 71 3.31 9.47 -1.90
N MET A 72 4.17 9.16 -2.89
CA MET A 72 5.35 9.97 -3.21
C MET A 72 4.97 11.43 -3.51
N ASN A 73 3.85 11.66 -4.18
CA ASN A 73 3.35 13.00 -4.48
C ASN A 73 2.77 13.76 -3.27
N ARG A 74 2.55 13.08 -2.13
CA ARG A 74 1.96 13.66 -0.90
C ARG A 74 2.99 13.92 0.20
N VAL A 75 4.20 13.38 0.05
CA VAL A 75 5.28 13.54 1.02
C VAL A 75 6.33 14.53 0.50
N PRO A 76 7.08 15.21 1.38
CA PRO A 76 8.18 16.08 0.95
C PRO A 76 9.26 15.30 0.20
N ASP A 77 9.92 15.96 -0.75
CA ASP A 77 11.09 15.41 -1.46
C ASP A 77 12.15 14.92 -0.46
N GLY A 78 12.73 13.76 -0.77
CA GLY A 78 13.70 13.08 0.10
C GLY A 78 13.07 12.24 1.21
N THR A 79 11.74 12.22 1.37
CA THR A 79 11.05 11.32 2.31
C THR A 79 11.06 9.89 1.77
N PRO A 80 11.59 8.89 2.51
CA PRO A 80 11.51 7.49 2.09
C PRO A 80 10.06 6.99 2.12
N VAL A 81 9.62 6.36 1.02
CA VAL A 81 8.33 5.65 0.92
C VAL A 81 8.60 4.15 0.81
N LEU A 82 8.19 3.40 1.82
CA LEU A 82 8.35 1.95 1.89
C LEU A 82 7.04 1.26 1.49
N TYR A 83 7.11 0.35 0.52
CA TYR A 83 5.99 -0.51 0.15
C TYR A 83 6.14 -1.90 0.79
N SER A 84 5.04 -2.51 1.21
CA SER A 84 5.01 -3.92 1.62
C SER A 84 3.72 -4.61 1.20
N ASP A 85 3.80 -5.86 0.75
CA ASP A 85 2.63 -6.70 0.49
C ASP A 85 1.81 -6.91 1.78
N ALA A 86 0.47 -6.91 1.68
CA ALA A 86 -0.43 -6.90 2.85
C ALA A 86 -0.31 -8.10 3.80
N ALA A 87 0.31 -9.20 3.36
CA ALA A 87 0.50 -10.42 4.14
C ALA A 87 1.87 -10.49 4.84
N LEU A 88 2.63 -9.38 4.87
CA LEU A 88 3.90 -9.28 5.59
C LEU A 88 3.72 -8.76 7.03
N THR A 89 4.80 -8.80 7.81
CA THR A 89 4.87 -8.24 9.16
C THR A 89 6.28 -7.76 9.44
N PHE A 90 6.38 -6.60 10.08
CA PHE A 90 7.66 -6.09 10.59
C PHE A 90 8.02 -6.82 11.89
N ILE A 91 9.21 -7.41 11.93
CA ILE A 91 9.75 -8.12 13.11
C ILE A 91 10.94 -7.41 13.76
N ALA A 92 11.52 -6.42 13.08
CA ALA A 92 12.62 -5.58 13.52
C ALA A 92 12.48 -4.17 12.93
N ASP A 93 13.27 -3.22 13.43
CA ASP A 93 13.34 -1.87 12.90
C ASP A 93 13.82 -1.92 11.43
N PRO A 94 13.05 -1.37 10.46
CA PRO A 94 13.41 -1.38 9.05
C PRO A 94 14.35 -0.22 8.65
N ALA A 95 14.77 0.63 9.60
CA ALA A 95 15.78 1.65 9.31
C ALA A 95 17.12 1.00 8.88
N PRO A 96 17.84 1.63 7.92
CA PRO A 96 19.15 1.16 7.47
C PRO A 96 20.25 1.33 8.53
#